data_AF-A0A7X1ZI52-F1
#
_entry.id   AF-A0A7X1ZI52-F1
#
_cell.length_a   1.000
_cell.length_b   1.000
_cell.length_c   1.000
_cell.angle_alpha   90.00
_cell.angle_beta   90.00
_cell.angle_gamma   90.00
#
_symmetry.space_group_name_H-M   'P 1'
#
loop_
_entity.id
_entity.type
_entity.pdbx_description
1 polymer ?
#
loop_
_entity_poly.entity_id
_entity_poly.type
_entity_poly.pdbx_seq_one_letter_code
_entity_poly.pdbx_strand_id
1 'polypeptide(L)'
;MERLNAAESWPALREALEADGLAKRLGADGMQRLAEVWRQRAVRALDDAALVAEVRFWADGGDLPQHPDGFRAPLPADLAAEAERRGWFVRPLAGGGWVVNAPDRAPATLPARR
;
A
#
# COMPACT_ATOMS: atom_id res chain seq x y z
N MET A 1 -3.77 7.17 -17.21
CA MET A 1 -2.47 7.47 -16.58
C MET A 1 -2.39 8.92 -16.13
N GLU A 2 -2.71 9.90 -16.98
CA GLU A 2 -2.63 11.33 -16.62
C GLU A 2 -3.49 11.72 -15.40
N ARG A 3 -4.78 11.36 -15.37
CA ARG A 3 -5.67 11.59 -14.21
C ARG A 3 -5.20 10.90 -12.93
N LEU A 4 -4.65 9.70 -13.06
CA LEU A 4 -4.06 8.98 -11.92
C LEU A 4 -2.94 9.82 -11.34
N ASN A 5 -2.01 10.29 -12.16
CA ASN A 5 -0.85 11.08 -11.71
C ASN A 5 -1.22 12.47 -11.18
N ALA A 6 -2.24 13.12 -11.75
CA ALA A 6 -2.68 14.46 -11.37
C ALA A 6 -3.48 14.50 -10.07
N ALA A 7 -4.19 13.42 -9.71
CA ALA A 7 -4.96 13.40 -8.47
C ALA A 7 -4.04 13.39 -7.24
N GLU A 8 -4.34 14.27 -6.29
CA GLU A 8 -3.63 14.40 -5.01
C GLU A 8 -4.12 13.38 -3.96
N SER A 9 -5.32 12.84 -4.15
CA SER A 9 -5.91 11.87 -3.24
C SER A 9 -6.82 10.87 -3.96
N TRP A 10 -7.02 9.70 -3.35
CA TRP A 10 -7.93 8.68 -3.87
C TRP A 10 -9.38 9.17 -4.01
N PRO A 11 -9.96 9.91 -3.04
CA PRO A 11 -11.27 10.53 -3.22
C PRO A 11 -11.34 11.47 -4.44
N ALA A 12 -10.33 12.35 -4.61
CA ALA A 12 -10.29 13.25 -5.75
C ALA A 12 -10.20 12.49 -7.08
N LEU A 13 -9.41 11.41 -7.15
CA LEU A 13 -9.37 10.54 -8.33
C LEU A 13 -10.74 9.90 -8.61
N ARG A 14 -11.39 9.36 -7.57
CA ARG A 14 -12.72 8.75 -7.72
C ARG A 14 -13.75 9.74 -8.23
N GLU A 15 -13.82 10.92 -7.61
CA GLU A 15 -14.74 11.98 -8.02
C GLU A 15 -14.50 12.40 -9.47
N ALA A 16 -13.24 12.56 -9.87
CA ALA A 16 -12.88 12.88 -11.25
C ALA A 16 -13.30 11.77 -12.25
N LEU A 17 -13.23 10.49 -11.85
CA LEU A 17 -13.68 9.37 -12.69
C LEU A 17 -15.20 9.24 -12.74
N GLU A 18 -15.89 9.54 -11.65
CA GLU A 18 -17.36 9.59 -11.60
C GLU A 18 -17.90 10.73 -12.48
N ALA A 19 -17.30 11.92 -12.38
CA ALA A 19 -17.67 13.09 -13.18
C ALA A 19 -17.54 12.83 -14.69
N ASP A 20 -16.54 12.06 -15.11
CA ASP A 20 -16.34 11.66 -16.50
C ASP A 20 -17.18 10.44 -16.93
N GLY A 21 -17.94 9.83 -16.01
CA GLY A 21 -18.66 8.57 -16.24
C GLY A 21 -17.75 7.34 -16.45
N LEU A 22 -16.45 7.47 -16.17
CA LEU A 22 -15.46 6.40 -16.31
C LEU A 22 -15.57 5.35 -15.21
N ALA A 23 -15.97 5.74 -14.00
CA ALA A 23 -16.18 4.80 -12.90
C ALA A 23 -17.19 3.69 -13.25
N LYS A 24 -18.32 4.07 -13.88
CA LYS A 24 -19.33 3.11 -14.37
C LYS A 24 -18.78 2.19 -15.46
N ARG A 25 -17.96 2.72 -16.36
CA ARG A 25 -17.33 1.95 -17.45
C ARG A 25 -16.29 0.95 -16.94
N LEU A 26 -15.56 1.31 -15.89
CA LEU A 26 -14.59 0.43 -15.24
C LEU A 26 -15.26 -0.70 -14.46
N GLY A 27 -16.46 -0.45 -13.92
CA GLY A 27 -17.16 -1.38 -13.05
C GLY A 27 -16.41 -1.67 -11.75
N ALA A 28 -16.93 -2.59 -10.94
CA ALA A 28 -16.36 -2.92 -9.63
C ALA A 28 -14.90 -3.43 -9.75
N ASP A 29 -14.65 -4.40 -10.63
CA ASP A 29 -13.32 -4.99 -10.81
C ASP A 29 -12.29 -3.99 -11.36
N GLY A 30 -12.71 -3.09 -12.24
CA GLY A 30 -11.85 -2.02 -12.74
C GLY A 30 -11.50 -1.02 -11.64
N MET A 31 -12.48 -0.64 -10.82
CA MET A 31 -12.26 0.25 -9.68
C MET A 31 -11.39 -0.39 -8.59
N GLN A 32 -11.53 -1.69 -8.35
CA GLN A 32 -10.67 -2.42 -7.42
C GLN A 32 -9.22 -2.45 -7.89
N ARG A 33 -8.98 -2.81 -9.16
CA ARG A 33 -7.63 -2.78 -9.75
C ARG A 33 -7.02 -1.37 -9.71
N LEU A 34 -7.84 -0.34 -9.94
CA LEU A 34 -7.36 1.03 -9.85
C LEU A 34 -7.00 1.43 -8.41
N ALA A 35 -7.75 0.96 -7.42
CA ALA A 35 -7.42 1.17 -6.01
C ALA A 35 -6.09 0.49 -5.63
N GLU A 36 -5.82 -0.71 -6.16
CA GLU A 36 -4.54 -1.40 -5.99
C GLU A 36 -3.39 -0.60 -6.61
N VAL A 37 -3.55 -0.11 -7.84
CA VAL A 37 -2.55 0.74 -8.52
C VAL A 37 -2.32 2.05 -7.74
N TRP A 38 -3.38 2.67 -7.23
CA TRP A 38 -3.27 3.87 -6.39
C TRP A 38 -2.46 3.58 -5.12
N ARG A 39 -2.79 2.50 -4.42
CA ARG A 39 -2.10 2.11 -3.18
C ARG A 39 -0.62 1.84 -3.44
N GLN A 40 -0.28 1.12 -4.50
CA GLN A 40 1.12 0.92 -4.91
C GLN A 40 1.85 2.23 -5.20
N ARG A 41 1.18 3.20 -5.85
CA ARG A 41 1.76 4.54 -6.04
C ARG A 41 1.99 5.25 -4.71
N ALA A 42 1.03 5.19 -3.78
CA ALA A 42 1.15 5.81 -2.47
C ALA A 42 2.33 5.20 -1.68
N VAL A 43 2.47 3.88 -1.69
CA VAL A 43 3.61 3.19 -1.04
C VAL A 43 4.95 3.61 -1.66
N ARG A 44 5.02 3.74 -2.99
CA ARG A 44 6.24 4.20 -3.70
C ARG A 44 6.63 5.63 -3.36
N ALA A 45 5.68 6.47 -2.93
CA ALA A 45 5.93 7.85 -2.55
C ALA A 45 6.46 8.00 -1.11
N LEU A 46 6.41 6.93 -0.30
CA LEU A 46 6.98 6.94 1.05
C LEU A 46 8.50 7.10 0.97
N ASP A 47 9.11 7.86 1.87
CA ASP A 47 10.56 7.76 2.09
C ASP A 47 10.89 6.52 2.95
N ASP A 48 12.17 6.25 3.18
CA ASP A 48 12.59 5.08 3.96
C ASP A 48 12.11 5.14 5.41
N ALA A 49 12.05 6.33 6.01
CA ALA A 49 11.60 6.49 7.38
C ALA A 49 10.10 6.18 7.52
N ALA A 50 9.29 6.70 6.61
CA ALA A 50 7.86 6.43 6.52
C ALA A 50 7.59 4.95 6.21
N LEU A 51 8.34 4.33 5.28
CA LEU A 51 8.23 2.91 4.99
C LEU A 51 8.57 2.05 6.23
N VAL A 52 9.60 2.40 6.99
CA VAL A 52 9.92 1.73 8.27
C VAL A 52 8.78 1.88 9.27
N ALA A 53 8.18 3.07 9.38
CA ALA A 53 7.07 3.32 10.30
C ALA A 53 5.84 2.47 9.97
N GLU A 54 5.46 2.40 8.69
CA GLU A 54 4.40 1.53 8.18
C GLU A 54 4.70 0.06 8.50
N VAL A 55 5.91 -0.42 8.15
CA VAL A 55 6.31 -1.81 8.42
C VAL A 55 6.18 -2.16 9.90
N ARG A 56 6.59 -1.25 10.78
CA ARG A 56 6.47 -1.42 12.24
C ARG A 56 5.03 -1.44 12.71
N PHE A 57 4.20 -0.50 12.25
CA PHE A 57 2.77 -0.48 12.62
C PHE A 57 2.12 -1.84 12.37
N TRP A 58 2.35 -2.43 11.19
CA TRP A 58 1.80 -3.74 10.86
C TRP A 58 2.45 -4.89 11.64
N ALA A 59 3.77 -4.83 11.87
CA ALA A 59 4.49 -5.84 12.64
C ALA A 59 4.09 -5.86 14.13
N ASP A 60 3.74 -4.70 14.68
CA ASP A 60 3.28 -4.53 16.06
C ASP A 60 1.80 -4.94 16.23
N GLY A 61 1.17 -5.44 15.16
CA GLY A 61 -0.20 -5.92 15.19
C GLY A 61 -1.24 -4.82 15.01
N GLY A 62 -0.91 -3.75 14.28
CA GLY A 62 -1.89 -2.79 13.78
C GLY A 62 -2.92 -3.41 12.84
N ASP A 63 -4.05 -2.74 12.68
CA ASP A 63 -5.12 -3.12 11.76
C ASP A 63 -5.69 -1.90 11.00
N LEU A 64 -6.51 -2.15 9.99
CA LEU A 64 -7.10 -1.08 9.17
C LEU A 64 -7.93 -0.09 9.99
N PRO A 65 -8.79 -0.50 10.95
CA PRO A 65 -9.51 0.44 11.81
C PRO A 65 -8.61 1.38 12.62
N GLN A 66 -7.42 0.93 13.03
CA GLN A 66 -6.48 1.72 13.82
C GLN A 66 -5.58 2.62 12.97
N HIS A 67 -5.40 2.31 11.69
CA HIS A 67 -4.54 3.10 10.81
C HIS A 67 -5.16 4.48 10.52
N PRO A 68 -4.40 5.59 10.58
CA PRO A 68 -4.93 6.94 10.29
C PRO A 68 -5.61 7.06 8.91
N ASP A 69 -5.09 6.34 7.92
CA ASP A 69 -5.67 6.30 6.57
C ASP A 69 -6.82 5.29 6.40
N GLY A 70 -7.12 4.51 7.44
CA GLY A 70 -8.18 3.51 7.45
C GLY A 70 -8.02 2.47 6.35
N PHE A 71 -9.10 2.19 5.62
CA PHE A 71 -9.11 1.29 4.46
C PHE A 71 -8.22 1.71 3.28
N ARG A 72 -7.60 2.90 3.34
CA ARG A 72 -6.65 3.39 2.32
C ARG A 72 -5.20 3.14 2.70
N ALA A 73 -4.94 2.59 3.89
CA ALA A 73 -3.60 2.29 4.37
C ALA A 73 -2.82 1.40 3.38
N PRO A 74 -1.50 1.57 3.28
CA PRO A 74 -0.62 0.58 2.68
C PRO A 74 -0.88 -0.80 3.28
N LEU A 75 -0.99 -1.83 2.44
CA LEU A 75 -1.14 -3.20 2.94
C LEU A 75 0.24 -3.86 3.11
N PRO A 76 0.36 -4.84 4.03
CA PRO A 76 1.61 -5.57 4.25
C PRO A 76 2.29 -6.10 2.97
N ALA A 77 1.51 -6.60 2.02
CA ALA A 77 2.02 -7.09 0.74
C ALA A 77 2.66 -5.97 -0.12
N ASP A 78 2.04 -4.80 -0.15
CA ASP A 78 2.56 -3.65 -0.92
C ASP A 78 3.82 -3.09 -0.27
N LEU A 79 3.87 -3.07 1.07
CA LEU A 79 5.06 -2.67 1.84
C LEU A 79 6.24 -3.63 1.63
N ALA A 80 5.99 -4.94 1.66
CA ALA A 80 7.02 -5.95 1.39
C ALA A 80 7.57 -5.81 -0.04
N ALA A 81 6.69 -5.62 -1.03
CA ALA A 81 7.09 -5.43 -2.41
C ALA A 81 7.92 -4.15 -2.61
N GLU A 82 7.55 -3.06 -1.93
CA GLU A 82 8.32 -1.81 -1.99
C GLU A 82 9.68 -1.93 -1.29
N ALA A 83 9.73 -2.59 -0.12
CA ALA A 83 10.98 -2.86 0.59
C ALA A 83 11.95 -3.68 -0.29
N GLU A 84 11.46 -4.74 -0.93
CA GLU A 84 12.25 -5.55 -1.87
C GLU A 84 12.76 -4.71 -3.05
N ARG A 85 11.90 -3.86 -3.62
CA ARG A 85 12.28 -2.93 -4.71
C ARG A 85 13.41 -1.97 -4.30
N ARG A 86 13.48 -1.58 -3.03
CA ARG A 86 14.54 -0.73 -2.47
C ARG A 86 15.81 -1.51 -2.09
N GLY A 87 15.83 -2.82 -2.29
CA GLY A 87 16.96 -3.68 -1.95
C GLY A 87 17.05 -4.03 -0.47
N TRP A 88 15.97 -3.84 0.30
CA TRP A 88 15.90 -4.36 1.67
C TRP A 88 15.83 -5.88 1.64
N PHE A 89 16.24 -6.53 2.73
CA PHE A 89 16.03 -7.97 2.84
C PHE A 89 14.55 -8.26 3.06
N VAL A 90 13.95 -9.03 2.16
CA VAL A 90 12.56 -9.48 2.24
C VAL A 90 12.52 -10.97 2.00
N ARG A 91 11.80 -11.71 2.85
CA ARG A 91 11.61 -13.15 2.68
C ARG A 91 10.18 -13.56 3.01
N PRO A 92 9.46 -14.19 2.07
CA PRO A 92 8.14 -14.74 2.36
C PRO A 92 8.26 -15.90 3.37
N LEU A 93 7.29 -15.99 4.28
CA LEU A 93 7.21 -17.06 5.28
C LEU A 93 6.27 -18.18 4.81
N ALA A 94 6.59 -19.42 5.18
CA ALA A 94 5.78 -20.59 4.81
C ALA A 94 4.34 -20.54 5.35
N GLY A 95 4.13 -19.89 6.51
CA GLY A 95 2.81 -19.67 7.10
C GLY A 95 2.07 -18.43 6.56
N GLY A 96 2.61 -17.77 5.53
CA GLY A 96 2.15 -16.49 5.03
C GLY A 96 2.84 -15.30 5.69
N GLY A 97 2.79 -14.15 5.03
CA GLY A 97 3.47 -12.94 5.47
C GLY A 97 4.92 -12.88 5.02
N TRP A 98 5.66 -11.92 5.55
CA TRP A 98 7.04 -11.62 5.14
C TRP A 98 7.89 -11.24 6.35
N VAL A 99 9.15 -11.68 6.35
CA VAL A 99 10.19 -11.04 7.17
C VAL A 99 10.78 -9.92 6.32
N VAL A 100 10.80 -8.71 6.85
CA VAL A 100 11.36 -7.52 6.21
C VAL A 100 12.44 -6.95 7.13
N ASN A 101 13.60 -6.64 6.59
CA ASN A 101 14.67 -6.00 7.33
C ASN A 101 15.18 -4.75 6.59
N ALA A 102 14.83 -3.58 7.13
CA ALA A 102 15.35 -2.31 6.66
C ALA A 102 16.85 -2.18 6.98
N PRO A 103 17.62 -1.40 6.21
CA PRO A 103 19.00 -1.10 6.53
C PRO A 103 19.13 -0.59 7.98
N ASP A 104 20.10 -1.14 8.70
CA ASP A 104 20.44 -0.74 10.08
C ASP A 104 19.31 -0.88 11.11
N ARG A 105 18.27 -1.69 10.83
CA ARG A 105 17.18 -2.00 11.75
C ARG A 105 17.13 -3.48 12.09
N ALA A 106 16.35 -3.80 13.13
CA ALA A 106 16.00 -5.18 13.43
C ALA A 106 14.95 -5.68 12.44
N PRO A 107 14.97 -6.98 12.07
CA PRO A 107 13.93 -7.57 11.24
C PRO A 107 12.54 -7.43 11.86
N ALA A 108 11.54 -7.18 11.02
CA ALA A 108 10.13 -7.11 11.38
C ALA A 108 9.34 -8.14 10.58
N THR A 109 8.26 -8.68 11.16
CA THR A 109 7.40 -9.65 10.49
C THR A 109 6.09 -8.99 10.09
N LEU A 110 5.84 -8.91 8.79
CA LEU A 110 4.59 -8.45 8.21
C LEU A 110 3.60 -9.62 8.07
N PRO A 111 2.31 -9.45 8.43
CA PRO A 111 1.30 -10.48 8.28
C PRO A 111 0.84 -10.65 6.82
N ALA A 112 0.36 -11.84 6.44
CA ALA A 112 -0.13 -12.12 5.08
C ALA A 112 -1.40 -11.35 4.71
N ARG A 113 -2.23 -11.04 5.71
CA ARG A 113 -3.53 -10.35 5.61
C ARG A 113 -3.91 -9.78 6.98
N ARG A 114 -4.49 -8.58 6.99
CA ARG A 114 -5.52 -8.14 7.94
C ARG A 114 -6.57 -7.36 7.16
#